data_AF-A0A5P1RBE1-F1
#
_entry.id   AF-A0A5P1RBE1-F1
#
_cell.length_a   1.000
_cell.length_b   1.000
_cell.length_c   1.000
_cell.angle_alpha   90.00
_cell.angle_beta   90.00
_cell.angle_gamma   90.00
#
_symmetry.space_group_name_H-M   'P 1'
#
loop_
_entity.id
_entity.type
_entity.pdbx_description
1 polymer ?
#
loop_
_entity_poly.entity_id
_entity_poly.type
_entity_poly.pdbx_seq_one_letter_code
_entity_poly.pdbx_strand_id
1 'polypeptide(L)'
;MGRPKLAAHVCGVRKPRMKDPWENRVRPELEHITSLFENEVLGAFMSGHLALESILVQMLETQPKEGDGGRYFEWSFRRKVDASESRRIIGKGTADFLRGLNDVRNRLAHRLDTPITFAEAFSLTKLAAEGGIDFSDETIYLDREKSEQLYGIDGIIQEIFQNAAQDLLDFLDDDSYILEFVSAKNS
;
A
#
# COMPACT_ATOMS: atom_id res chain seq x y z
N MET A 1 17.45 76.29 15.12
CA MET A 1 18.20 75.27 14.35
C MET A 1 17.53 73.93 14.56
N GLY A 2 16.85 73.44 13.52
CA GLY A 2 16.12 72.17 13.56
C GLY A 2 17.05 70.97 13.37
N ARG A 3 16.74 69.87 14.05
CA ARG A 3 17.18 68.52 13.68
C ARG A 3 15.98 67.56 13.77
N PRO A 4 15.88 66.56 12.89
CA PRO A 4 14.62 65.88 12.60
C PRO A 4 14.37 64.66 13.50
N LYS A 5 13.10 64.31 13.65
CA LYS A 5 12.59 63.07 14.26
C LYS A 5 13.05 61.86 13.43
N LEU A 6 13.78 60.92 14.04
CA LEU A 6 13.98 59.57 13.51
C LEU A 6 12.86 58.68 14.04
N ALA A 7 11.92 58.35 13.16
CA ALA A 7 10.92 57.32 13.38
C ALA A 7 11.57 55.94 13.13
N ALA A 8 11.73 55.14 14.18
CA ALA A 8 12.09 53.73 14.04
C ALA A 8 10.85 52.95 13.57
N HIS A 9 10.80 52.63 12.27
CA HIS A 9 9.88 51.65 11.71
C HIS A 9 10.36 50.25 12.12
N VAL A 10 9.69 49.65 13.11
CA VAL A 10 9.85 48.21 13.38
C VAL A 10 9.04 47.46 12.33
N CYS A 11 9.70 47.08 11.23
CA CYS A 11 9.14 46.17 10.25
C CYS A 11 9.15 44.75 10.83
N GLY A 12 8.11 44.42 11.59
CA GLY A 12 7.85 43.06 12.04
C GLY A 12 7.60 42.18 10.83
N VAL A 13 8.59 41.39 10.44
CA VAL A 13 8.45 40.31 9.46
C VAL A 13 7.41 39.34 10.00
N ARG A 14 6.17 39.43 9.50
CA ARG A 14 5.15 38.41 9.77
C ARG A 14 5.70 37.10 9.21
N LYS A 15 6.04 36.16 10.08
CA LYS A 15 6.28 34.77 9.69
C LYS A 15 5.09 34.33 8.82
N PRO A 16 5.32 33.66 7.68
CA PRO A 16 4.21 33.13 6.90
C PRO A 16 3.38 32.23 7.82
N ARG A 17 2.08 32.52 7.93
CA ARG A 17 1.14 31.59 8.57
C ARG A 17 1.34 30.26 7.86
N MET A 18 1.82 29.26 8.60
CA MET A 18 1.76 27.87 8.16
C MET A 18 0.33 27.66 7.64
N LYS A 19 0.19 27.30 6.36
CA LYS A 19 -1.10 26.87 5.83
C LYS A 19 -1.63 25.80 6.77
N ASP A 20 -2.89 25.94 7.16
CA ASP A 20 -3.51 24.99 8.04
C ASP A 20 -3.40 23.59 7.38
N PRO A 21 -2.75 22.58 8.00
CA PRO A 21 -2.70 21.25 7.41
C PRO A 21 -4.09 20.61 7.24
N TRP A 22 -5.13 21.25 7.77
CA TRP A 22 -6.54 20.90 7.68
C TRP A 22 -7.33 21.68 6.62
N GLU A 23 -6.75 22.69 5.95
CA GLU A 23 -7.47 23.65 5.09
C GLU A 23 -8.19 23.04 3.86
N ASN A 24 -7.95 21.75 3.55
CA ASN A 24 -8.56 21.05 2.42
C ASN A 24 -9.12 19.66 2.78
N ARG A 25 -9.37 19.37 4.07
CA ARG A 25 -9.95 18.07 4.46
C ARG A 25 -11.46 18.21 4.59
N VAL A 26 -12.20 17.33 3.89
CA VAL A 26 -13.63 17.17 4.11
C VAL A 26 -13.84 16.71 5.55
N ARG A 27 -14.70 17.40 6.30
CA ARG A 27 -15.06 16.97 7.66
C ARG A 27 -15.80 15.63 7.52
N PRO A 28 -15.42 14.57 8.25
CA PRO A 28 -16.12 13.30 8.15
C PRO A 28 -17.56 13.47 8.64
N GLU A 29 -18.52 13.35 7.74
CA GLU A 29 -19.94 13.28 8.07
C GLU A 29 -20.36 11.81 8.23
N LEU A 30 -21.40 11.54 9.02
CA LEU A 30 -21.80 10.16 9.36
C LEU A 30 -22.09 9.33 8.11
N GLU A 31 -22.77 9.91 7.12
CA GLU A 31 -23.06 9.27 5.83
C GLU A 31 -21.77 8.91 5.06
N HIS A 32 -20.78 9.80 5.10
CA HIS A 32 -19.47 9.53 4.50
C HIS A 32 -18.77 8.38 5.21
N ILE A 33 -18.77 8.34 6.54
CA ILE A 33 -18.19 7.25 7.31
C ILE A 33 -18.89 5.92 6.98
N THR A 34 -20.22 5.89 6.95
CA THR A 34 -20.98 4.67 6.62
C THR A 34 -20.68 4.19 5.21
N SER A 35 -20.58 5.10 4.23
CA SER A 35 -20.24 4.75 2.84
C SER A 35 -18.87 4.08 2.69
N LEU A 36 -17.91 4.33 3.60
CA LEU A 36 -16.62 3.65 3.60
C LEU A 36 -16.73 2.18 3.98
N PHE A 37 -17.67 1.82 4.87
CA PHE A 37 -17.91 0.43 5.25
C PHE A 37 -18.66 -0.36 4.17
N GLU A 38 -19.33 0.34 3.26
CA GLU A 38 -20.02 -0.24 2.09
C GLU A 38 -19.12 -0.29 0.84
N ASN A 39 -17.90 0.26 0.92
CA ASN A 39 -16.97 0.29 -0.20
C ASN A 39 -16.21 -1.04 -0.32
N GLU A 40 -16.73 -1.93 -1.17
CA GLU A 40 -16.16 -3.26 -1.42
C GLU A 40 -14.73 -3.19 -1.97
N VAL A 41 -14.43 -2.26 -2.88
CA VAL A 41 -13.08 -2.04 -3.43
C VAL A 41 -12.08 -1.72 -2.31
N LEU A 42 -12.43 -0.79 -1.42
CA LEU A 42 -11.59 -0.40 -0.30
C LEU A 42 -11.39 -1.58 0.67
N GLY A 43 -12.48 -2.29 0.98
CA GLY A 43 -12.43 -3.48 1.83
C GLY A 43 -11.54 -4.58 1.26
N ALA A 44 -11.68 -4.89 -0.03
CA ALA A 44 -10.86 -5.86 -0.75
C ALA A 44 -9.38 -5.43 -0.77
N PHE A 45 -9.10 -4.15 -1.08
CA PHE A 45 -7.75 -3.64 -1.11
C PHE A 45 -7.05 -3.71 0.25
N MET A 46 -7.73 -3.29 1.32
CA MET A 46 -7.18 -3.34 2.68
C MET A 46 -6.99 -4.78 3.14
N SER A 47 -7.92 -5.68 2.83
CA SER A 47 -7.82 -7.11 3.18
C SER A 47 -6.65 -7.77 2.45
N GLY A 48 -6.49 -7.49 1.15
CA GLY A 48 -5.37 -7.96 0.36
C GLY A 48 -4.03 -7.44 0.88
N HIS A 49 -3.94 -6.15 1.24
CA HIS A 49 -2.74 -5.56 1.85
C HIS A 49 -2.33 -6.30 3.13
N LEU A 50 -3.30 -6.57 4.02
CA LEU A 50 -3.07 -7.31 5.25
C LEU A 50 -2.63 -8.77 5.00
N ALA A 51 -3.18 -9.42 3.97
CA ALA A 51 -2.78 -10.78 3.59
C ALA A 51 -1.31 -10.82 3.14
N LEU A 52 -0.90 -9.91 2.25
CA LEU A 52 0.51 -9.82 1.82
C LEU A 52 1.43 -9.46 3.00
N GLU A 53 0.98 -8.59 3.92
CA GLU A 53 1.74 -8.26 5.12
C GLU A 53 1.97 -9.48 6.02
N SER A 54 0.94 -10.32 6.18
CA SER A 54 1.04 -11.58 6.93
C SER A 54 2.03 -12.56 6.29
N ILE A 55 2.00 -12.70 4.97
CA ILE A 55 2.94 -13.57 4.23
C ILE A 55 4.38 -13.06 4.41
N LEU A 56 4.59 -11.74 4.29
CA LEU A 56 5.91 -11.14 4.53
C LEU A 56 6.44 -11.37 5.95
N VAL A 57 5.56 -11.40 6.97
CA VAL A 57 5.96 -11.78 8.33
C VAL A 57 6.51 -13.19 8.34
N GLN A 58 5.74 -14.14 7.80
CA GLN A 58 6.13 -15.55 7.76
C GLN A 58 7.46 -15.74 7.01
N MET A 59 7.64 -15.06 5.87
CA MET A 59 8.89 -15.08 5.10
C MET A 59 10.10 -14.60 5.91
N LEU A 60 9.93 -13.60 6.75
CA LEU A 60 11.01 -13.09 7.60
C LEU A 60 11.25 -13.99 8.82
N GLU A 61 10.22 -14.68 9.30
CA GLU A 61 10.30 -15.65 10.39
C GLU A 61 11.02 -16.94 9.97
N THR A 62 10.86 -17.40 8.73
CA THR A 62 11.60 -18.56 8.19
C THR A 62 13.07 -18.24 7.91
N GLN A 63 13.41 -16.96 7.68
CA GLN A 63 14.77 -16.50 7.40
C GLN A 63 15.22 -15.35 8.34
N PRO A 64 15.31 -15.62 9.66
CA PRO A 64 15.62 -14.60 10.63
C PRO A 64 17.10 -14.17 10.54
N LYS A 65 17.40 -12.90 10.83
CA LYS A 65 18.78 -12.41 10.97
C LYS A 65 19.09 -12.04 12.41
N GLU A 66 20.33 -12.30 12.80
CA GLU A 66 20.88 -11.82 14.07
C GLU A 66 20.78 -10.29 14.13
N GLY A 67 20.18 -9.76 15.19
CA GLY A 67 19.94 -8.32 15.37
C GLY A 67 18.52 -7.84 15.03
N ASP A 68 17.65 -8.68 14.44
CA ASP A 68 16.27 -8.29 14.12
C ASP A 68 15.36 -8.14 15.35
N GLY A 69 15.67 -8.85 16.43
CA GLY A 69 14.84 -8.89 17.64
C GLY A 69 13.53 -9.68 17.48
N GLY A 70 13.38 -10.46 16.40
CA GLY A 70 12.37 -11.51 16.19
C GLY A 70 10.92 -11.08 15.98
N ARG A 71 10.51 -9.87 16.37
CA ARG A 71 9.11 -9.40 16.30
C ARG A 71 8.77 -8.74 14.97
N TYR A 72 8.82 -9.50 13.88
CA TYR A 72 8.57 -8.99 12.53
C TYR A 72 7.16 -8.43 12.34
N PHE A 73 6.17 -8.97 13.07
CA PHE A 73 4.80 -8.45 13.05
C PHE A 73 4.71 -6.96 13.44
N GLU A 74 5.58 -6.48 14.34
CA GLU A 74 5.62 -5.08 14.78
C GLU A 74 6.27 -4.13 13.78
N TRP A 75 6.93 -4.66 12.75
CA TRP A 75 7.63 -3.84 11.77
C TRP A 75 6.62 -3.14 10.85
N SER A 76 6.98 -1.98 10.29
CA SER A 76 6.14 -1.41 9.22
C SER A 76 6.20 -2.29 7.97
N PHE A 77 5.12 -2.28 7.17
CA PHE A 77 5.09 -2.95 5.87
C PHE A 77 6.33 -2.63 5.02
N ARG A 78 6.70 -1.34 4.93
CA ARG A 78 7.89 -0.89 4.21
C ARG A 78 9.17 -1.56 4.73
N ARG A 79 9.36 -1.63 6.04
CA ARG A 79 10.52 -2.29 6.66
C ARG A 79 10.54 -3.78 6.37
N LYS A 80 9.37 -4.45 6.35
CA LYS A 80 9.26 -5.87 5.96
C LYS A 80 9.74 -6.08 4.52
N VAL A 81 9.23 -5.28 3.58
CA VAL A 81 9.63 -5.34 2.16
C VAL A 81 11.13 -5.09 1.99
N ASP A 82 11.66 -4.02 2.59
CA ASP A 82 13.07 -3.66 2.48
C ASP A 82 13.98 -4.76 3.08
N ALA A 83 13.56 -5.38 4.19
CA ALA A 83 14.27 -6.51 4.78
C ALA A 83 14.24 -7.73 3.86
N SER A 84 13.08 -8.11 3.32
CA SER A 84 12.93 -9.25 2.40
C SER A 84 13.77 -9.08 1.13
N GLU A 85 13.80 -7.89 0.54
CA GLU A 85 14.65 -7.58 -0.62
C GLU A 85 16.14 -7.65 -0.24
N SER A 86 16.55 -7.03 0.86
CA SER A 86 17.97 -7.02 1.28
C SER A 86 18.52 -8.42 1.58
N ARG A 87 17.64 -9.36 1.91
CA ARG A 87 17.93 -10.77 2.17
C ARG A 87 17.83 -11.63 0.92
N ARG A 88 17.38 -11.07 -0.20
CA ARG A 88 17.07 -11.78 -1.46
C ARG A 88 16.01 -12.86 -1.28
N ILE A 89 15.10 -12.69 -0.32
CA ILE A 89 13.90 -13.52 -0.17
C ILE A 89 12.94 -13.21 -1.32
N ILE A 90 12.82 -11.92 -1.66
CA ILE A 90 12.10 -11.46 -2.85
C ILE A 90 13.05 -10.71 -3.78
N GLY A 91 12.71 -10.69 -5.07
CA GLY A 91 13.42 -9.90 -6.06
C GLY A 91 13.14 -8.40 -5.94
N LYS A 92 14.02 -7.59 -6.56
CA LYS A 92 13.86 -6.13 -6.63
C LYS A 92 12.52 -5.72 -7.28
N GLY A 93 12.11 -6.42 -8.34
CA GLY A 93 10.85 -6.15 -9.02
C GLY A 93 9.64 -6.31 -8.09
N THR A 94 9.53 -7.45 -7.42
CA THR A 94 8.49 -7.71 -6.41
C THR A 94 8.53 -6.67 -5.28
N ALA A 95 9.72 -6.29 -4.81
CA ALA A 95 9.85 -5.26 -3.80
C ALA A 95 9.34 -3.89 -4.27
N ASP A 96 9.64 -3.49 -5.52
CA ASP A 96 9.16 -2.24 -6.11
C ASP A 96 7.63 -2.24 -6.27
N PHE A 97 7.04 -3.36 -6.69
CA PHE A 97 5.60 -3.56 -6.69
C PHE A 97 4.98 -3.38 -5.30
N LEU A 98 5.48 -4.09 -4.30
CA LEU A 98 4.95 -4.03 -2.93
C LEU A 98 5.07 -2.61 -2.33
N ARG A 99 6.12 -1.87 -2.68
CA ARG A 99 6.27 -0.45 -2.29
C ARG A 99 5.20 0.41 -2.95
N GLY A 100 4.97 0.27 -4.26
CA GLY A 100 3.91 1.00 -4.95
C GLY A 100 2.51 0.70 -4.40
N LEU A 101 2.26 -0.57 -4.07
CA LEU A 101 1.03 -1.01 -3.40
C LEU A 101 0.87 -0.34 -2.01
N ASN A 102 1.96 -0.25 -1.24
CA ASN A 102 1.96 0.42 0.06
C ASN A 102 1.75 1.94 -0.05
N ASP A 103 2.18 2.57 -1.15
CA ASP A 103 1.91 3.99 -1.40
C ASP A 103 0.42 4.25 -1.61
N VAL A 104 -0.28 3.39 -2.34
CA VAL A 104 -1.75 3.45 -2.49
C VAL A 104 -2.42 3.24 -1.13
N ARG A 105 -2.00 2.23 -0.35
CA ARG A 105 -2.52 2.00 1.00
C ARG A 105 -2.35 3.22 1.92
N ASN A 106 -1.17 3.85 1.89
CA ASN A 106 -0.89 5.05 2.67
C ASN A 106 -1.76 6.24 2.23
N ARG A 107 -1.98 6.41 0.92
CA ARG A 107 -2.92 7.42 0.41
C ARG A 107 -4.31 7.19 0.97
N LEU A 108 -4.84 5.97 0.89
CA LEU A 108 -6.17 5.62 1.39
C LEU A 108 -6.29 5.87 2.89
N ALA A 109 -5.27 5.50 3.68
CA ALA A 109 -5.25 5.74 5.12
C ALA A 109 -5.25 7.24 5.50
N HIS A 110 -4.74 8.11 4.64
CA HIS A 110 -4.67 9.56 4.88
C HIS A 110 -5.79 10.36 4.20
N ARG A 111 -6.44 9.80 3.18
CA ARG A 111 -7.48 10.43 2.34
C ARG A 111 -8.56 9.40 1.98
N LEU A 112 -9.41 9.11 2.96
CA LEU A 112 -10.50 8.13 2.83
C LEU A 112 -11.55 8.54 1.79
N ASP A 113 -11.63 9.83 1.46
CA ASP A 113 -12.54 10.41 0.47
C ASP A 113 -12.09 10.23 -0.98
N THR A 114 -10.88 9.72 -1.21
CA THR A 114 -10.33 9.53 -2.55
C THR A 114 -10.38 8.03 -2.92
N PRO A 115 -11.37 7.57 -3.70
CA PRO A 115 -11.47 6.17 -4.09
C PRO A 115 -10.25 5.72 -4.89
N ILE A 116 -10.04 4.41 -5.00
CA ILE A 116 -9.07 3.86 -5.94
C ILE A 116 -9.61 4.12 -7.34
N THR A 117 -8.82 4.77 -8.18
CA THR A 117 -9.18 4.97 -9.59
C THR A 117 -8.73 3.79 -10.44
N PHE A 118 -9.40 3.57 -11.57
CA PHE A 118 -8.97 2.57 -12.55
C PHE A 118 -7.52 2.79 -13.01
N ALA A 119 -7.11 4.05 -13.20
CA ALA A 119 -5.74 4.36 -13.59
C ALA A 119 -4.69 3.93 -12.54
N GLU A 120 -5.00 4.07 -11.25
CA GLU A 120 -4.14 3.59 -10.17
C GLU A 120 -4.10 2.07 -10.13
N ALA A 121 -5.27 1.42 -10.21
CA ALA A 121 -5.39 -0.04 -10.21
C ALA A 121 -4.61 -0.65 -11.39
N PHE A 122 -4.78 -0.11 -12.60
CA PHE A 122 -4.05 -0.53 -13.79
C PHE A 122 -2.54 -0.20 -13.75
N SER A 123 -2.14 0.85 -13.04
CA SER A 123 -0.71 1.11 -12.82
C SER A 123 -0.10 0.08 -11.86
N LEU A 124 -0.87 -0.38 -10.86
CA LEU A 124 -0.44 -1.45 -9.96
C LEU A 124 -0.34 -2.80 -10.68
N THR A 125 -1.25 -3.15 -11.61
CA THR A 125 -1.11 -4.39 -12.40
C THR A 125 0.17 -4.40 -13.23
N LYS A 126 0.50 -3.27 -13.85
CA LYS A 126 1.77 -3.12 -14.58
C LYS A 126 2.98 -3.29 -13.68
N LEU A 127 3.00 -2.63 -12.52
CA LEU A 127 4.08 -2.79 -11.56
C LEU A 127 4.18 -4.23 -11.06
N ALA A 128 3.05 -4.91 -10.84
CA ALA A 128 3.02 -6.32 -10.46
C ALA A 128 3.65 -7.20 -11.55
N ALA A 129 3.22 -7.05 -12.81
CA ALA A 129 3.74 -7.81 -13.94
C ALA A 129 5.24 -7.55 -14.17
N GLU A 130 5.68 -6.29 -14.11
CA GLU A 130 7.11 -5.91 -14.14
C GLU A 130 7.88 -6.47 -12.94
N GLY A 131 7.19 -6.65 -11.82
CA GLY A 131 7.69 -7.26 -10.60
C GLY A 131 7.81 -8.79 -10.65
N GLY A 132 7.38 -9.39 -11.76
CA GLY A 132 7.38 -10.84 -11.98
C GLY A 132 6.12 -11.55 -11.50
N ILE A 133 5.06 -10.82 -11.12
CA ILE A 133 3.79 -11.45 -10.76
C ILE A 133 3.16 -12.08 -12.00
N ASP A 134 2.90 -13.38 -11.94
CA ASP A 134 2.33 -14.11 -13.06
C ASP A 134 0.81 -13.88 -13.13
N PHE A 135 0.34 -13.42 -14.29
CA PHE A 135 -1.10 -13.22 -14.55
C PHE A 135 -1.52 -14.17 -15.65
N SER A 136 -2.62 -14.90 -15.42
CA SER A 136 -3.17 -15.84 -16.40
C SER A 136 -3.61 -15.19 -17.73
N ASP A 137 -3.97 -13.90 -17.71
CA ASP A 137 -4.28 -13.11 -18.90
C ASP A 137 -3.49 -11.79 -18.89
N GLU A 138 -2.50 -11.70 -19.78
CA GLU A 138 -1.64 -10.52 -19.91
C GLU A 138 -2.40 -9.25 -20.34
N THR A 139 -3.61 -9.40 -20.89
CA THR A 139 -4.47 -8.27 -21.27
C THR A 139 -4.73 -7.33 -20.10
N ILE A 140 -4.74 -7.86 -18.87
CA ILE A 140 -4.99 -7.11 -17.64
C ILE A 140 -3.98 -5.96 -17.42
N TYR A 141 -2.75 -6.09 -17.92
CA TYR A 141 -1.69 -5.07 -17.79
C TYR A 141 -1.18 -4.54 -19.13
N LEU A 142 -1.41 -5.23 -20.26
CA LEU A 142 -0.99 -4.79 -21.59
C LEU A 142 -2.00 -3.84 -22.26
N ASP A 143 -3.30 -4.08 -22.10
CA ASP A 143 -4.36 -3.33 -22.80
C ASP A 143 -5.28 -2.63 -21.80
N ARG A 144 -5.12 -1.31 -21.67
CA ARG A 144 -5.86 -0.50 -20.71
C ARG A 144 -7.36 -0.52 -20.95
N GLU A 145 -7.78 -0.41 -22.21
CA GLU A 145 -9.21 -0.32 -22.54
C GLU A 145 -9.91 -1.65 -22.30
N LYS A 146 -9.29 -2.75 -22.72
CA LYS A 146 -9.84 -4.09 -22.46
C LYS A 146 -9.80 -4.44 -20.97
N SER A 147 -8.74 -4.06 -20.27
CA SER A 147 -8.64 -4.27 -18.82
C SER A 147 -9.79 -3.57 -18.08
N GLU A 148 -10.15 -2.34 -18.48
CA GLU A 148 -11.29 -1.60 -17.92
C GLU A 148 -12.63 -2.29 -18.20
N GLN A 149 -12.81 -2.81 -19.42
CA GLN A 149 -14.05 -3.46 -19.84
C GLN A 149 -14.25 -4.85 -19.22
N LEU A 150 -13.17 -5.62 -19.06
CA LEU A 150 -13.24 -7.02 -18.64
C LEU A 150 -13.15 -7.19 -17.12
N TYR A 151 -12.33 -6.37 -16.46
CA TYR A 151 -12.04 -6.51 -15.03
C TYR A 151 -12.62 -5.37 -14.19
N GLY A 152 -12.61 -4.14 -14.73
CA GLY A 152 -12.85 -2.94 -13.94
C GLY A 152 -11.86 -2.81 -12.78
N ILE A 153 -12.20 -1.99 -11.79
CA ILE A 153 -11.34 -1.81 -10.60
C ILE A 153 -11.36 -3.07 -9.73
N ASP A 154 -12.54 -3.63 -9.46
CA ASP A 154 -12.71 -4.78 -8.57
C ASP A 154 -11.94 -6.00 -9.04
N GLY A 155 -12.10 -6.37 -10.32
CA GLY A 155 -11.40 -7.51 -10.91
C GLY A 155 -9.88 -7.33 -10.91
N ILE A 156 -9.40 -6.12 -11.20
CA ILE A 156 -7.97 -5.82 -11.12
C ILE A 156 -7.44 -6.02 -9.70
N ILE A 157 -8.12 -5.44 -8.70
CA ILE A 157 -7.68 -5.54 -7.31
C ILE A 157 -7.64 -7.00 -6.88
N GLN A 158 -8.68 -7.77 -7.20
CA GLN A 158 -8.72 -9.19 -6.90
C GLN A 158 -7.55 -9.96 -7.55
N GLU A 159 -7.31 -9.77 -8.84
CA GLU A 159 -6.22 -10.43 -9.57
C GLU A 159 -4.84 -10.05 -9.02
N ILE A 160 -4.59 -8.77 -8.73
CA ILE A 160 -3.31 -8.34 -8.15
C ILE A 160 -3.04 -9.09 -6.84
N PHE A 161 -4.02 -9.10 -5.92
CA PHE A 161 -3.79 -9.66 -4.59
C PHE A 161 -3.75 -11.19 -4.60
N GLN A 162 -4.55 -11.85 -5.44
CA GLN A 162 -4.55 -13.31 -5.54
C GLN A 162 -3.23 -13.82 -6.12
N ASN A 163 -2.81 -13.29 -7.27
CA ASN A 163 -1.56 -13.72 -7.91
C ASN A 163 -0.33 -13.31 -7.07
N ALA A 164 -0.30 -12.10 -6.51
CA ALA A 164 0.80 -11.71 -5.63
C ALA A 164 0.89 -12.55 -4.36
N ALA A 165 -0.23 -12.98 -3.78
CA ALA A 165 -0.21 -13.86 -2.62
C ALA A 165 0.33 -15.26 -2.98
N GLN A 166 -0.10 -15.81 -4.13
CA GLN A 166 0.40 -17.09 -4.64
C GLN A 166 1.91 -17.06 -4.86
N ASP A 167 2.41 -16.07 -5.59
CA ASP A 167 3.85 -15.94 -5.86
C ASP A 167 4.68 -15.74 -4.59
N LEU A 168 4.16 -14.97 -3.62
CA LEU A 168 4.85 -14.82 -2.33
C LEU A 168 4.85 -16.11 -1.50
N LEU A 169 3.80 -16.92 -1.59
CA LEU A 169 3.74 -18.25 -0.98
C LEU A 169 4.69 -19.23 -1.67
N ASP A 170 4.84 -19.14 -2.99
CA ASP A 170 5.81 -19.95 -3.73
C ASP A 170 7.25 -19.64 -3.27
N PHE A 171 7.58 -18.38 -2.95
CA PHE A 171 8.88 -18.03 -2.34
C PHE A 171 9.09 -18.60 -0.94
N LEU A 172 8.01 -18.95 -0.22
CA LEU A 172 8.12 -19.58 1.09
C LEU A 172 8.53 -21.05 1.01
N ASP A 173 8.35 -21.71 -0.15
CA ASP A 173 8.72 -23.10 -0.42
C ASP A 173 8.21 -24.06 0.67
N ASP A 174 6.97 -23.84 1.13
CA ASP A 174 6.43 -24.54 2.30
C ASP A 174 4.97 -24.98 2.09
N ASP A 175 4.81 -26.13 1.41
CA ASP A 175 3.56 -26.91 1.37
C ASP A 175 3.02 -27.22 2.79
N SER A 176 3.83 -27.08 3.85
CA SER A 176 3.45 -27.44 5.22
C SER A 176 2.58 -26.38 5.92
N TYR A 177 2.80 -25.08 5.67
CA TYR A 177 2.10 -24.02 6.41
C TYR A 177 0.68 -23.73 5.91
N ILE A 178 0.44 -23.87 4.60
CA ILE A 178 -0.92 -23.73 4.03
C ILE A 178 -1.84 -24.83 4.59
N LEU A 179 -1.31 -26.05 4.76
CA LEU A 179 -2.04 -27.17 5.36
C LEU A 179 -2.34 -26.95 6.86
N GLU A 180 -1.42 -26.35 7.62
CA GLU A 180 -1.65 -25.99 9.04
C GLU A 180 -2.70 -24.88 9.19
N PHE A 181 -2.70 -23.86 8.33
CA PHE A 181 -3.68 -22.77 8.41
C PHE A 181 -5.11 -23.22 8.05
N VAL A 182 -5.26 -24.07 7.03
CA VAL A 182 -6.57 -24.61 6.62
C VAL A 182 -7.10 -25.64 7.63
N SER A 183 -6.22 -26.45 8.24
CA SER A 183 -6.63 -27.42 9.28
C SER A 183 -7.03 -26.74 10.60
N ALA A 184 -6.39 -25.63 10.97
CA ALA A 184 -6.78 -24.83 12.14
C ALA A 184 -8.16 -24.16 12.00
N LYS A 185 -8.65 -23.95 10.78
CA LYS A 185 -9.98 -23.37 10.51
C LYS A 185 -11.11 -24.40 10.47
N ASN A 186 -10.75 -25.68 10.35
CA ASN A 186 -11.67 -26.83 10.34
C ASN A 186 -11.64 -27.63 11.65
N SER A 187 -10.93 -27.13 12.68
CA SER A 187 -10.88 -27.67 14.05
C SER A 187 -11.65 -26.76 15.00
#